data_AF-A0A6P2BXG3-F1
#
_entry.id   AF-A0A6P2BXG3-F1
#
_cell.length_a   1.000
_cell.length_b   1.000
_cell.length_c   1.000
_cell.angle_alpha   90.00
_cell.angle_beta   90.00
_cell.angle_gamma   90.00
#
_symmetry.space_group_name_H-M   'P 1'
#
loop_
_entity.id
_entity.type
_entity.pdbx_description
1 polymer ?
#
loop_
_entity_poly.entity_id
_entity_poly.type
_entity_poly.pdbx_seq_one_letter_code
_entity_poly.pdbx_strand_id
1 'polypeptide(L)'
;MDWQAAGDWQGGTPGQPADLPALLAAFEHGGAWERAAPCAALAVALETAAGAGGLSAAGPGGVTAGGPGGRYAGPGGLYAVAGADALIGIVRQWAAVEAWAAAGMLGALRAMMRDDDAGAPVLRRRTDLPGGWDDSLTYEIAAALAMGPQSAGNLANLAWTLGMRLPGIGRLLAGGILTRSKARLVAQVFEPLDEDEAARAEALIAGELAG
;
A
#
# COMPACT_ATOMS: atom_id res chain seq x y z
N MET A 1 -24.70 18.45 -0.73
CA MET A 1 -24.27 17.44 -1.71
C MET A 1 -24.06 16.16 -0.95
N ASP A 2 -24.98 15.24 -1.15
CA ASP A 2 -25.23 14.05 -0.36
C ASP A 2 -24.20 12.94 -0.69
N TRP A 3 -23.37 12.56 0.29
CA TRP A 3 -22.41 11.46 0.19
C TRP A 3 -23.00 10.11 0.66
N GLN A 4 -24.33 9.97 0.64
CA GLN A 4 -25.03 8.75 1.02
C GLN A 4 -25.72 8.14 -0.21
N ALA A 5 -25.02 7.22 -0.89
CA ALA A 5 -25.58 6.05 -1.56
C ALA A 5 -24.48 5.30 -2.33
N ALA A 6 -23.77 4.41 -1.63
CA ALA A 6 -23.04 3.32 -2.26
C ALA A 6 -22.91 2.15 -1.28
N GLY A 7 -23.86 1.23 -1.39
CA GLY A 7 -23.69 -0.18 -1.02
C GLY A 7 -23.71 -0.50 0.47
N ASP A 8 -24.73 -1.24 0.85
CA ASP A 8 -24.99 -1.86 2.14
C ASP A 8 -23.90 -2.90 2.47
N TRP A 9 -22.67 -2.45 2.72
CA TRP A 9 -21.61 -3.30 3.24
C TRP A 9 -21.94 -3.68 4.68
N GLN A 10 -22.60 -4.83 4.83
CA GLN A 10 -22.75 -5.50 6.10
C GLN A 10 -21.37 -5.93 6.59
N GLY A 11 -20.84 -5.18 7.56
CA GLY A 11 -19.58 -5.43 8.23
C GLY A 11 -19.56 -6.76 8.99
N GLY A 12 -19.26 -7.84 8.28
CA GLY A 12 -18.72 -9.06 8.86
C GLY A 12 -17.24 -9.15 8.49
N THR A 13 -16.36 -9.00 9.47
CA THR A 13 -14.98 -9.48 9.36
C THR A 13 -15.05 -10.95 8.94
N PRO A 14 -14.46 -11.39 7.81
CA PRO A 14 -14.32 -12.81 7.51
C PRO A 14 -13.69 -13.46 8.74
N GLY A 15 -14.36 -14.50 9.24
CA GLY A 15 -14.22 -15.01 10.59
C GLY A 15 -12.76 -15.23 11.04
N GLN A 16 -12.58 -15.09 12.35
CA GLN A 16 -11.42 -15.61 13.08
C GLN A 16 -11.04 -16.98 12.50
N PRO A 17 -9.82 -17.16 11.96
CA PRO A 17 -9.49 -18.37 11.24
C PRO A 17 -9.58 -19.57 12.19
N ALA A 18 -10.61 -20.38 11.98
CA ALA A 18 -10.68 -21.72 12.51
C ALA A 18 -9.62 -22.52 11.76
N ASP A 19 -8.49 -22.78 12.41
CA ASP A 19 -7.32 -23.51 11.89
C ASP A 19 -6.57 -22.89 10.68
N LEU A 20 -5.27 -23.19 10.62
CA LEU A 20 -4.35 -22.69 9.58
C LEU A 20 -4.68 -23.21 8.16
N PRO A 21 -5.09 -24.48 7.96
CA PRO A 21 -5.53 -24.97 6.66
C PRO A 21 -6.69 -24.17 6.06
N ALA A 22 -7.73 -23.85 6.83
CA ALA A 22 -8.85 -23.07 6.30
C ALA A 22 -8.44 -21.64 5.94
N LEU A 23 -7.54 -21.03 6.73
CA LEU A 23 -6.97 -19.72 6.42
C LEU A 23 -6.21 -19.73 5.09
N LEU A 24 -5.39 -20.77 4.84
CA LEU A 24 -4.62 -20.88 3.60
C LEU A 24 -5.53 -21.12 2.38
N ALA A 25 -6.56 -21.95 2.53
CA ALA A 25 -7.56 -22.15 1.48
C ALA A 25 -8.31 -20.85 1.12
N ALA A 26 -8.49 -19.94 2.08
CA ALA A 26 -9.11 -18.64 1.81
C ALA A 26 -8.26 -17.73 0.92
N PHE A 27 -6.96 -18.00 0.76
CA PHE A 27 -6.07 -17.29 -0.19
C PHE A 27 -5.97 -17.96 -1.56
N GLU A 28 -6.47 -19.18 -1.72
CA GLU A 28 -6.49 -19.86 -3.03
C GLU A 28 -7.45 -19.17 -4.01
N HIS A 29 -7.39 -19.58 -5.28
CA HIS A 29 -8.30 -19.08 -6.31
C HIS A 29 -9.77 -19.36 -5.93
N GLY A 30 -10.63 -18.35 -6.04
CA GLY A 30 -12.01 -18.39 -5.55
C GLY A 30 -12.17 -18.21 -4.04
N GLY A 31 -11.06 -18.10 -3.30
CA GLY A 31 -11.03 -17.94 -1.84
C GLY A 31 -11.53 -16.56 -1.38
N ALA A 32 -11.94 -16.48 -0.12
CA ALA A 32 -12.52 -15.27 0.46
C ALA A 32 -11.58 -14.05 0.42
N TRP A 33 -10.26 -14.27 0.45
CA TRP A 33 -9.26 -13.20 0.39
C TRP A 33 -8.83 -12.85 -1.02
N GLU A 34 -9.16 -13.63 -2.06
CA GLU A 34 -8.67 -13.40 -3.42
C GLU A 34 -8.99 -11.99 -3.94
N ARG A 35 -10.22 -11.52 -3.67
CA ARG A 35 -10.73 -10.21 -4.12
C ARG A 35 -11.00 -9.24 -2.97
N ALA A 36 -10.52 -9.56 -1.78
CA ALA A 36 -10.70 -8.68 -0.63
C ALA A 36 -9.96 -7.37 -0.85
N ALA A 37 -10.60 -6.25 -0.53
CA ALA A 37 -9.91 -4.97 -0.50
C ALA A 37 -8.83 -4.99 0.60
N PRO A 38 -7.66 -4.37 0.35
CA PRO A 38 -6.60 -4.32 1.35
C PRO A 38 -7.08 -3.56 2.59
N CYS A 39 -6.85 -4.15 3.76
CA CYS A 39 -7.26 -3.61 5.04
C CYS A 39 -6.40 -4.20 6.16
N ALA A 40 -6.54 -3.66 7.39
CA ALA A 40 -5.83 -4.17 8.56
C ALA A 40 -6.14 -5.65 8.86
N ALA A 41 -7.39 -6.09 8.65
CA ALA A 41 -7.77 -7.49 8.86
C ALA A 41 -7.05 -8.44 7.90
N LEU A 42 -6.88 -8.04 6.64
CA LEU A 42 -6.10 -8.80 5.66
C LEU A 42 -4.62 -8.87 6.07
N ALA A 43 -4.03 -7.78 6.54
CA ALA A 43 -2.65 -7.77 7.03
C ALA A 43 -2.45 -8.76 8.20
N VAL A 44 -3.38 -8.77 9.17
CA VAL A 44 -3.37 -9.74 10.28
C VAL A 44 -3.52 -11.18 9.77
N ALA A 45 -4.39 -11.42 8.79
CA ALA A 45 -4.57 -12.73 8.18
C ALA A 45 -3.28 -13.23 7.49
N LEU A 46 -2.57 -12.34 6.78
CA LEU A 46 -1.29 -12.64 6.14
C LEU A 46 -0.17 -12.93 7.15
N GLU A 47 -0.07 -12.14 8.22
CA GLU A 47 0.86 -12.40 9.33
C GLU A 47 0.58 -13.75 9.99
N THR A 48 -0.69 -14.06 10.22
CA THR A 48 -1.12 -15.35 10.78
C THR A 48 -0.76 -16.51 9.85
N ALA A 49 -0.95 -16.35 8.54
CA ALA A 49 -0.60 -17.35 7.53
C ALA A 49 0.93 -17.57 7.43
N ALA A 50 1.73 -16.52 7.65
CA ALA A 50 3.18 -16.62 7.75
C ALA A 50 3.61 -17.42 9.00
N GLY A 51 2.81 -17.36 10.08
CA GLY A 51 3.08 -18.03 11.34
C GLY A 51 3.95 -17.20 12.30
N ALA A 52 3.90 -17.53 13.58
CA ALA A 52 4.53 -16.78 14.69
C ALA A 52 6.08 -16.76 14.71
N GLY A 53 6.74 -16.97 13.56
CA GLY A 53 8.19 -16.83 13.40
C GLY A 53 8.64 -15.41 13.00
N GLY A 54 7.71 -14.53 12.64
CA GLY A 54 8.01 -13.15 12.28
C GLY A 54 8.23 -12.27 13.50
N LEU A 55 9.47 -11.84 13.71
CA LEU A 55 9.87 -10.74 14.61
C LEU A 55 9.89 -11.05 16.13
N SER A 56 10.35 -12.23 16.56
CA SER A 56 10.99 -12.30 17.88
C SER A 56 12.42 -11.85 17.73
N ALA A 57 12.79 -10.73 18.38
CA ALA A 57 14.17 -10.27 18.48
C ALA A 57 15.06 -11.41 19.00
N ALA A 58 15.82 -12.04 18.09
CA ALA A 58 16.81 -13.02 18.44
C ALA A 58 17.98 -12.29 19.11
N GLY A 59 18.00 -12.28 20.44
CA GLY A 59 19.26 -12.16 21.17
C GLY A 59 20.19 -13.31 20.76
N PRO A 60 21.51 -13.10 20.74
CA PRO A 60 22.44 -14.13 20.27
C PRO A 60 22.54 -15.23 21.34
N GLY A 61 22.00 -16.41 21.04
CA GLY A 61 22.29 -17.64 21.78
C GLY A 61 21.06 -18.43 22.20
N GLY A 62 20.79 -19.52 21.49
CA GLY A 62 19.78 -20.50 21.92
C GLY A 62 19.40 -21.48 20.82
N VAL A 63 20.28 -22.43 20.51
CA VAL A 63 19.93 -23.60 19.70
C VAL A 63 19.24 -24.62 20.61
N THR A 64 17.97 -24.93 20.36
CA THR A 64 17.31 -26.11 20.92
C THR A 64 17.01 -27.13 19.82
N ALA A 65 17.84 -28.17 19.75
CA ALA A 65 17.47 -29.50 19.25
C ALA A 65 16.53 -30.15 20.30
N GLY A 66 15.57 -31.04 20.02
CA GLY A 66 15.24 -31.87 18.88
C GLY A 66 14.49 -33.09 19.44
N GLY A 67 13.18 -33.18 19.22
CA GLY A 67 12.34 -34.35 19.58
C GLY A 67 11.89 -35.11 18.32
N PRO A 68 11.60 -36.43 18.40
CA PRO A 68 11.26 -37.25 17.24
C PRO A 68 9.81 -37.01 16.81
N GLY A 69 9.64 -35.89 16.10
CA GLY A 69 8.47 -35.47 15.32
C GLY A 69 8.84 -34.31 14.38
N GLY A 70 10.15 -34.11 14.16
CA GLY A 70 10.73 -32.92 13.57
C GLY A 70 10.54 -32.84 12.06
N ARG A 71 9.49 -32.13 11.64
CA ARG A 71 9.37 -31.22 10.48
C ARG A 71 8.27 -30.27 10.95
N TYR A 72 8.49 -29.02 11.33
CA TYR A 72 8.89 -27.86 10.52
C TYR A 72 9.43 -26.81 11.51
N ALA A 73 10.75 -26.58 11.58
CA ALA A 73 11.27 -25.52 12.44
C ALA A 73 12.67 -25.09 11.98
N GLY A 74 12.72 -24.29 10.92
CA GLY A 74 13.65 -23.17 10.87
C GLY A 74 12.88 -21.90 11.23
N PRO A 75 13.53 -20.76 11.55
CA PRO A 75 12.86 -19.47 11.77
C PRO A 75 12.19 -18.88 10.50
N GLY A 76 12.08 -19.68 9.43
CA GLY A 76 11.58 -19.26 8.12
C GLY A 76 10.76 -20.35 7.42
N GLY A 77 10.15 -21.28 8.17
CA GLY A 77 9.18 -22.24 7.63
C GLY A 77 7.82 -21.60 7.28
N LEU A 78 7.83 -20.33 6.86
CA LEU A 78 6.64 -19.57 6.52
C LEU A 78 5.94 -20.31 5.38
N TYR A 79 4.65 -20.61 5.55
CA TYR A 79 3.82 -21.27 4.54
C TYR A 79 4.20 -22.72 4.18
N ALA A 80 4.89 -23.46 5.06
CA ALA A 80 5.33 -24.85 4.77
C ALA A 80 4.19 -25.83 4.39
N VAL A 81 2.94 -25.50 4.74
CA VAL A 81 1.73 -26.26 4.43
C VAL A 81 0.87 -25.64 3.33
N ALA A 82 1.29 -24.52 2.74
CA ALA A 82 0.54 -23.83 1.69
C ALA A 82 0.80 -24.45 0.32
N GLY A 83 -0.28 -24.66 -0.45
CA GLY A 83 -0.20 -25.01 -1.87
C GLY A 83 0.30 -23.84 -2.73
N ALA A 84 0.70 -24.11 -3.97
CA ALA A 84 1.20 -23.09 -4.90
C ALA A 84 0.17 -21.97 -5.15
N ASP A 85 -1.11 -22.31 -5.29
CA ASP A 85 -2.19 -21.34 -5.50
C ASP A 85 -2.37 -20.43 -4.28
N ALA A 86 -2.32 -20.99 -3.07
CA ALA A 86 -2.35 -20.22 -1.83
C ALA A 86 -1.15 -19.27 -1.73
N LEU A 87 0.05 -19.73 -2.09
CA LEU A 87 1.25 -18.87 -2.09
C LEU A 87 1.13 -17.71 -3.09
N ILE A 88 0.60 -17.96 -4.28
CA ILE A 88 0.36 -16.90 -5.29
C ILE A 88 -0.66 -15.90 -4.74
N GLY A 89 -1.75 -16.38 -4.15
CA GLY A 89 -2.75 -15.53 -3.50
C GLY A 89 -2.17 -14.67 -2.38
N ILE A 90 -1.37 -15.28 -1.49
CA ILE A 90 -0.67 -14.60 -0.41
C ILE A 90 0.26 -13.49 -0.93
N VAL A 91 1.05 -13.77 -1.98
CA VAL A 91 1.92 -12.75 -2.60
C VAL A 91 1.12 -11.59 -3.18
N ARG A 92 0.01 -11.88 -3.88
CA ARG A 92 -0.89 -10.85 -4.42
C ARG A 92 -1.47 -9.99 -3.31
N GLN A 93 -1.89 -10.59 -2.20
CA GLN A 93 -2.47 -9.88 -1.07
C GLN A 93 -1.42 -9.05 -0.31
N TRP A 94 -0.19 -9.52 -0.15
CA TRP A 94 0.90 -8.70 0.37
C TRP A 94 1.16 -7.47 -0.51
N ALA A 95 1.16 -7.63 -1.83
CA ALA A 95 1.31 -6.51 -2.76
C ALA A 95 0.15 -5.50 -2.65
N ALA A 96 -1.09 -5.98 -2.45
CA ALA A 96 -2.25 -5.12 -2.22
C ALA A 96 -2.14 -4.34 -0.89
N VAL A 97 -1.67 -4.98 0.18
CA VAL A 97 -1.41 -4.31 1.48
C VAL A 97 -0.29 -3.28 1.36
N GLU A 98 0.80 -3.59 0.64
CA GLU A 98 1.88 -2.63 0.39
C GLU A 98 1.37 -1.40 -0.37
N ALA A 99 0.57 -1.61 -1.41
CA ALA A 99 -0.06 -0.55 -2.20
C ALA A 99 -1.00 0.32 -1.34
N TRP A 100 -1.82 -0.29 -0.49
CA TRP A 100 -2.69 0.42 0.46
C TRP A 100 -1.91 1.23 1.49
N ALA A 101 -0.87 0.65 2.10
CA ALA A 101 0.01 1.35 3.03
C ALA A 101 0.73 2.53 2.34
N ALA A 102 1.20 2.33 1.11
CA ALA A 102 1.78 3.40 0.30
C ALA A 102 0.77 4.52 0.03
N ALA A 103 -0.48 4.20 -0.32
CA ALA A 103 -1.53 5.19 -0.50
C ALA A 103 -1.81 5.99 0.80
N GLY A 104 -1.82 5.31 1.94
CA GLY A 104 -1.96 5.94 3.26
C GLY A 104 -0.82 6.93 3.55
N MET A 105 0.43 6.53 3.31
CA MET A 105 1.60 7.41 3.42
C MET A 105 1.49 8.62 2.50
N LEU A 106 1.15 8.44 1.22
CA LEU A 106 0.95 9.56 0.28
C LEU A 106 -0.21 10.47 0.72
N GLY A 107 -1.26 9.91 1.34
CA GLY A 107 -2.35 10.66 1.95
C GLY A 107 -1.88 11.56 3.10
N ALA A 108 -1.02 11.04 3.97
CA ALA A 108 -0.41 11.81 5.05
C ALA A 108 0.48 12.95 4.51
N LEU A 109 1.31 12.67 3.50
CA LEU A 109 2.14 13.71 2.86
C LEU A 109 1.30 14.83 2.25
N ARG A 110 0.17 14.51 1.61
CA ARG A 110 -0.77 15.53 1.12
C ARG A 110 -1.40 16.35 2.24
N ALA A 111 -1.62 15.76 3.41
CA ALA A 111 -2.10 16.50 4.57
C ALA A 111 -1.03 17.49 5.07
N MET A 112 0.24 17.07 5.11
CA MET A 112 1.36 17.94 5.45
C MET A 112 1.49 19.11 4.46
N MET A 113 1.38 18.85 3.15
CA MET A 113 1.41 19.91 2.12
C MET A 113 0.29 20.95 2.31
N ARG A 114 -0.93 20.49 2.62
CA ARG A 114 -2.08 21.39 2.85
C ARG A 114 -1.91 22.26 4.10
N ASP A 115 -1.26 21.72 5.13
CA ASP A 115 -0.97 22.46 6.36
C ASP A 115 0.14 23.51 6.13
N ASP A 116 1.20 23.12 5.42
CA ASP A 116 2.29 24.01 4.99
C ASP A 116 1.74 25.19 4.15
N ASP A 117 0.84 24.90 3.21
CA ASP A 117 0.15 25.91 2.40
C ASP A 117 -0.66 26.92 3.23
N ALA A 118 -1.23 26.50 4.36
CA ALA A 118 -2.04 27.34 5.24
C ALA A 118 -1.20 28.19 6.22
N GLY A 119 0.04 27.76 6.52
CA GLY A 119 0.90 28.38 7.54
C GLY A 119 1.97 29.36 7.03
N ALA A 120 2.39 29.30 5.76
CA ALA A 120 3.61 29.99 5.31
C ALA A 120 3.37 31.35 4.58
N PRO A 121 4.09 32.44 4.96
CA PRO A 121 4.30 33.59 4.08
C PRO A 121 5.10 33.18 2.83
N VAL A 122 4.79 33.80 1.68
CA VAL A 122 5.08 33.40 0.27
C VAL A 122 6.56 33.24 -0.14
N LEU A 123 7.52 33.24 0.78
CA LEU A 123 8.94 33.27 0.43
C LEU A 123 9.49 31.86 0.16
N ARG A 124 9.40 31.43 -1.12
CA ARG A 124 9.99 30.23 -1.76
C ARG A 124 9.14 28.94 -1.79
N ARG A 125 7.83 29.07 -1.99
CA ARG A 125 7.03 27.93 -2.50
C ARG A 125 7.55 27.49 -3.86
N ARG A 126 7.38 26.21 -4.19
CA ARG A 126 7.42 25.74 -5.58
C ARG A 126 6.24 26.37 -6.34
N THR A 127 6.46 27.56 -6.90
CA THR A 127 5.41 28.43 -7.44
C THR A 127 4.84 27.96 -8.78
N ASP A 128 5.45 26.95 -9.40
CA ASP A 128 5.05 26.35 -10.66
C ASP A 128 3.90 25.33 -10.50
N LEU A 129 3.56 24.92 -9.27
CA LEU A 129 2.51 23.94 -8.99
C LEU A 129 1.35 24.56 -8.18
N PRO A 130 0.09 24.39 -8.61
CA PRO A 130 -1.07 24.67 -7.78
C PRO A 130 -1.06 23.82 -6.51
N GLY A 131 -0.95 24.44 -5.33
CA GLY A 131 -0.80 23.73 -4.05
C GLY A 131 0.61 23.15 -3.83
N GLY A 132 1.64 23.83 -4.33
CA GLY A 132 3.05 23.49 -4.10
C GLY A 132 3.51 23.84 -2.67
N TRP A 133 4.43 23.04 -2.14
CA TRP A 133 4.96 23.17 -0.77
C TRP A 133 6.33 23.86 -0.73
N ASP A 134 6.80 24.22 0.47
CA ASP A 134 8.11 24.81 0.72
C ASP A 134 9.25 23.78 0.76
N ASP A 135 10.48 24.20 0.45
CA ASP A 135 11.68 23.34 0.54
C ASP A 135 11.88 22.77 1.95
N SER A 136 11.50 23.50 3.00
CA SER A 136 11.53 23.03 4.39
C SER A 136 10.74 21.75 4.60
N LEU A 137 9.53 21.64 4.05
CA LEU A 137 8.73 20.40 4.10
C LEU A 137 9.46 19.22 3.46
N THR A 138 10.27 19.45 2.43
CA THR A 138 11.09 18.38 1.82
C THR A 138 12.13 17.84 2.81
N TYR A 139 12.75 18.69 3.64
CA TYR A 139 13.68 18.26 4.68
C TYR A 139 12.99 17.58 5.86
N GLU A 140 11.79 18.02 6.22
CA GLU A 140 10.98 17.35 7.25
C GLU A 140 10.60 15.93 6.83
N ILE A 141 10.13 15.75 5.59
CA ILE A 141 9.82 14.43 5.02
C ILE A 141 11.09 13.55 4.96
N ALA A 142 12.22 14.13 4.54
CA ALA A 142 13.50 13.43 4.49
C ALA A 142 13.92 12.91 5.87
N ALA A 143 13.80 13.75 6.91
CA ALA A 143 14.12 13.38 8.28
C ALA A 143 13.15 12.30 8.82
N ALA A 144 11.85 12.48 8.63
CA ALA A 144 10.82 11.58 9.14
C ALA A 144 10.92 10.16 8.54
N LEU A 145 11.31 10.05 7.27
CA LEU A 145 11.38 8.77 6.55
C LEU A 145 12.81 8.25 6.39
N ALA A 146 13.79 8.86 7.07
CA ALA A 146 15.21 8.51 6.99
C ALA A 146 15.73 8.36 5.55
N MET A 147 15.40 9.32 4.67
CA MET A 147 15.79 9.30 3.25
C MET A 147 16.44 10.63 2.84
N GLY A 148 17.10 10.65 1.67
CA GLY A 148 17.69 11.87 1.13
C GLY A 148 16.63 12.89 0.65
N PRO A 149 16.92 14.21 0.67
CA PRO A 149 15.99 15.26 0.24
C PRO A 149 15.42 15.07 -1.17
N GLN A 150 16.23 14.57 -2.12
CA GLN A 150 15.75 14.27 -3.47
C GLN A 150 14.69 13.17 -3.48
N SER A 151 14.86 12.13 -2.66
CA SER A 151 13.87 11.06 -2.52
C SER A 151 12.59 11.58 -1.88
N ALA A 152 12.71 12.44 -0.86
CA ALA A 152 11.59 13.10 -0.23
C ALA A 152 10.80 13.99 -1.21
N GLY A 153 11.50 14.83 -1.99
CA GLY A 153 10.88 15.68 -3.01
C GLY A 153 10.17 14.89 -4.11
N ASN A 154 10.76 13.77 -4.55
CA ASN A 154 10.11 12.85 -5.49
C ASN A 154 8.85 12.21 -4.90
N LEU A 155 8.88 11.85 -3.62
CA LEU A 155 7.75 11.25 -2.94
C LEU A 155 6.62 12.25 -2.74
N ALA A 156 6.97 13.48 -2.36
CA ALA A 156 6.06 14.60 -2.25
C ALA A 156 5.40 14.91 -3.60
N ASN A 157 6.19 14.97 -4.69
CA ASN A 157 5.65 15.14 -6.05
C ASN A 157 4.68 14.03 -6.46
N LEU A 158 5.01 12.77 -6.14
CA LEU A 158 4.11 11.65 -6.40
C LEU A 158 2.82 11.76 -5.58
N ALA A 159 2.91 12.19 -4.31
CA ALA A 159 1.75 12.37 -3.45
C ALA A 159 0.81 13.45 -4.00
N TRP A 160 1.35 14.59 -4.44
CA TRP A 160 0.60 15.65 -5.12
C TRP A 160 -0.01 15.14 -6.42
N THR A 161 0.79 14.51 -7.29
CA THR A 161 0.34 14.01 -8.60
C THR A 161 -0.83 13.05 -8.45
N LEU A 162 -0.75 12.03 -7.59
CA LEU A 162 -1.82 11.04 -7.42
C LEU A 162 -3.03 11.55 -6.63
N GLY A 163 -2.92 12.69 -5.94
CA GLY A 163 -4.03 13.26 -5.18
C GLY A 163 -4.78 14.36 -5.92
N MET A 164 -4.07 15.14 -6.72
CA MET A 164 -4.60 16.31 -7.41
C MET A 164 -4.79 16.04 -8.90
N ARG A 165 -3.73 15.56 -9.56
CA ARG A 165 -3.66 15.46 -11.02
C ARG A 165 -4.16 14.14 -11.60
N LEU A 166 -3.91 13.04 -10.90
CA LEU A 166 -4.29 11.67 -11.28
C LEU A 166 -5.06 10.96 -10.14
N PRO A 167 -6.21 11.50 -9.70
CA PRO A 167 -6.97 10.96 -8.58
C PRO A 167 -7.54 9.56 -8.86
N GLY A 168 -7.82 9.20 -10.12
CA GLY A 168 -8.23 7.86 -10.51
C GLY A 168 -7.13 6.82 -10.25
N ILE A 169 -5.90 7.10 -10.67
CA ILE A 169 -4.73 6.27 -10.40
C ILE A 169 -4.48 6.17 -8.89
N GLY A 170 -4.65 7.29 -8.16
CA GLY A 170 -4.57 7.30 -6.70
C GLY A 170 -5.56 6.34 -6.03
N ARG A 171 -6.80 6.25 -6.53
CA ARG A 171 -7.81 5.30 -6.02
C ARG A 171 -7.44 3.84 -6.31
N LEU A 172 -6.90 3.56 -7.50
CA LEU A 172 -6.46 2.20 -7.86
C LEU A 172 -5.29 1.74 -6.98
N LEU A 173 -4.35 2.63 -6.64
CA LEU A 173 -3.28 2.36 -5.67
C LEU A 173 -3.86 2.07 -4.29
N ALA A 174 -4.79 2.90 -3.80
CA ALA A 174 -5.42 2.71 -2.49
C ALA A 174 -6.22 1.39 -2.39
N GLY A 175 -6.82 0.95 -3.50
CA GLY A 175 -7.52 -0.34 -3.59
C GLY A 175 -6.61 -1.55 -3.73
N GLY A 176 -5.29 -1.38 -3.79
CA GLY A 176 -4.34 -2.48 -3.99
C GLY A 176 -4.34 -3.06 -5.41
N ILE A 177 -5.02 -2.41 -6.34
CA ILE A 177 -5.12 -2.82 -7.75
C ILE A 177 -3.82 -2.47 -8.50
N LEU A 178 -3.26 -1.29 -8.21
CA LEU A 178 -1.95 -0.88 -8.70
C LEU A 178 -0.90 -0.96 -7.61
N THR A 179 0.27 -1.48 -7.95
CA THR A 179 1.45 -1.34 -7.08
C THR A 179 1.96 0.10 -7.11
N ARG A 180 2.64 0.53 -6.04
CA ARG A 180 3.30 1.85 -5.99
C ARG A 180 4.24 2.07 -7.18
N SER A 181 4.98 1.04 -7.58
CA SER A 181 5.88 1.09 -8.73
C SER A 181 5.14 1.37 -10.03
N LYS A 182 4.00 0.69 -10.29
CA LYS A 182 3.18 0.91 -11.48
C LYS A 182 2.53 2.29 -11.46
N ALA A 183 1.98 2.72 -10.32
CA ALA A 183 1.41 4.07 -10.16
C ALA A 183 2.46 5.17 -10.44
N ARG A 184 3.70 4.99 -9.97
CA ARG A 184 4.81 5.91 -10.26
C ARG A 184 5.17 5.95 -11.75
N LEU A 185 5.20 4.81 -12.43
CA LEU A 185 5.44 4.75 -13.87
C LEU A 185 4.34 5.48 -14.66
N VAL A 186 3.07 5.29 -14.28
CA VAL A 186 1.96 6.02 -14.89
C VAL A 186 2.14 7.53 -14.68
N ALA A 187 2.45 7.98 -13.45
CA ALA A 187 2.71 9.39 -13.18
C ALA A 187 3.86 9.98 -14.03
N GLN A 188 4.93 9.20 -14.28
CA GLN A 188 6.04 9.61 -15.16
C GLN A 188 5.62 9.72 -16.62
N VAL A 189 4.83 8.77 -17.12
CA VAL A 189 4.32 8.82 -18.51
C VAL A 189 3.42 10.03 -18.73
N PHE A 190 2.71 10.47 -17.69
CA PHE A 190 1.82 11.63 -17.74
C PHE A 190 2.56 12.96 -17.54
N GLU A 191 3.84 12.96 -17.14
CA GLU A 191 4.62 14.18 -16.91
C GLU A 191 4.55 15.21 -18.06
N PRO A 192 4.63 14.81 -19.35
CA PRO A 192 4.60 15.77 -20.46
C PRO A 192 3.21 16.36 -20.80
N LEU A 193 2.13 15.76 -20.28
CA LEU A 193 0.76 16.19 -20.57
C LEU A 193 0.40 17.45 -19.78
N ASP A 194 -0.49 18.28 -20.30
CA ASP A 194 -1.12 19.30 -19.44
C ASP A 194 -2.18 18.69 -18.51
N GLU A 195 -2.84 19.52 -17.70
CA GLU A 195 -3.85 19.06 -16.72
C GLU A 195 -5.09 18.48 -17.40
N ASP A 196 -5.55 19.09 -18.50
CA ASP A 196 -6.74 18.66 -19.22
C ASP A 196 -6.47 17.38 -20.03
N GLU A 197 -5.28 17.28 -20.63
CA GLU A 197 -4.78 16.09 -21.30
C GLU A 197 -4.61 14.93 -20.32
N ALA A 198 -4.03 15.18 -19.14
CA ALA A 198 -3.88 14.18 -18.09
C ALA A 198 -5.25 13.67 -17.61
N ALA A 199 -6.21 14.56 -17.36
CA ALA A 199 -7.56 14.17 -16.95
C ALA A 199 -8.26 13.30 -18.00
N ARG A 200 -8.17 13.68 -19.29
CA ARG A 200 -8.73 12.88 -20.39
C ARG A 200 -8.04 11.52 -20.53
N ALA A 201 -6.71 11.49 -20.48
CA ALA A 201 -5.94 10.27 -20.60
C ALA A 201 -6.20 9.31 -19.43
N GLU A 202 -6.32 9.83 -18.20
CA GLU A 202 -6.67 9.03 -17.02
C GLU A 202 -8.04 8.38 -17.20
N ALA A 203 -9.05 9.13 -17.66
CA ALA A 203 -10.39 8.60 -17.90
C ALA A 203 -10.41 7.45 -18.92
N LEU A 204 -9.50 7.44 -19.90
CA LEU A 204 -9.39 6.38 -20.89
C LEU A 204 -8.75 5.11 -20.33
N ILE A 205 -7.74 5.24 -19.47
CA ILE A 205 -6.94 4.08 -19.03
C ILE A 205 -7.36 3.51 -17.67
N ALA A 206 -8.14 4.25 -16.87
CA ALA A 206 -8.46 3.84 -15.50
C ALA A 206 -9.16 2.47 -15.43
N GLY A 207 -9.99 2.13 -16.43
CA GLY A 207 -10.64 0.80 -16.52
C GLY A 207 -9.67 -0.32 -16.94
N GLU A 208 -8.74 -0.03 -17.83
CA GLU A 208 -7.75 -1.00 -18.36
C GLU A 208 -6.69 -1.37 -17.31
N LEU A 209 -6.44 -0.49 -16.34
CA LEU A 209 -5.43 -0.70 -15.32
C LEU A 209 -5.86 -1.64 -14.18
N ALA A 210 -7.14 -2.00 -14.14
CA ALA A 210 -7.72 -2.88 -13.13
C ALA A 210 -7.61 -4.39 -13.47
N GLY A 211 -7.04 -4.73 -14.63
CA GLY A 211 -6.74 -6.10 -15.08
C GLY A 211 -5.29 -6.49 -14.85
#